data_AF-A0A7Y0B8X1-F1
#
_entry.id   AF-A0A7Y0B8X1-F1
#
_cell.length_a   1.000
_cell.length_b   1.000
_cell.length_c   1.000
_cell.angle_alpha   90.00
_cell.angle_beta   90.00
_cell.angle_gamma   90.00
#
_symmetry.space_group_name_H-M   'P 1'
#
loop_
_entity.id
_entity.type
_entity.pdbx_description
1 polymer ?
#
loop_
_entity_poly.entity_id
_entity_poly.type
_entity_poly.pdbx_seq_one_letter_code
_entity_poly.pdbx_strand_id
1 'polypeptide(L)' 'MTGRTDGLDAWAHLWRAPEDPPRWVVWAMPGETLVFDVELNVPAPVDDALLPEVLRRMRAAGAPESDAYPGRACA' A
#
# COMPACT_ATOMS: atom_id res chain seq x y z
N MET A 1 -2.36 -26.95 3.00
CA MET A 1 -2.66 -25.89 2.01
C MET A 1 -2.53 -24.53 2.69
N THR A 2 -1.31 -24.05 2.94
CA THR A 2 -1.03 -22.80 3.66
C THR A 2 -0.40 -21.70 2.79
N GLY A 3 -0.22 -21.93 1.48
CA GLY A 3 0.58 -21.02 0.63
C GLY A 3 -0.02 -19.64 0.30
N ARG A 4 -1.30 -19.37 0.59
CA ARG A 4 -1.93 -18.06 0.27
C ARG A 4 -1.89 -17.07 1.43
N THR A 5 -1.80 -17.56 2.67
CA THR A 5 -1.81 -16.70 3.87
C THR A 5 -0.40 -16.31 4.30
N ASP A 6 0.58 -17.22 4.13
CA ASP A 6 2.00 -16.94 4.42
C ASP A 6 2.52 -15.70 3.69
N GLY A 7 2.05 -15.44 2.46
CA GLY A 7 2.42 -14.26 1.69
C GLY A 7 1.82 -12.95 2.20
N LEU A 8 0.66 -12.98 2.87
CA LEU A 8 0.01 -11.78 3.41
C LEU A 8 0.63 -11.33 4.73
N ASP A 9 1.18 -12.26 5.52
CA ASP A 9 1.80 -11.92 6.80
C ASP A 9 3.04 -11.02 6.61
N ALA A 10 3.76 -11.18 5.48
CA ALA A 10 4.84 -10.28 5.09
C ALA A 10 4.38 -8.82 4.91
N TRP A 11 3.12 -8.62 4.48
CA TRP A 11 2.52 -7.32 4.21
C TRP A 11 1.77 -6.73 5.41
N ALA A 12 1.75 -7.42 6.56
CA ALA A 12 0.99 -7.00 7.74
C ALA A 12 1.28 -5.59 8.25
N HIS A 13 2.46 -5.06 7.93
CA HIS A 13 2.86 -3.71 8.28
C HIS A 13 2.09 -2.61 7.51
N LEU A 14 1.53 -2.93 6.32
CA LEU A 14 0.83 -1.96 5.46
C LEU A 14 -0.54 -1.52 6.00
N TRP A 15 -1.20 -2.36 6.81
CA TRP A 15 -2.51 -2.09 7.39
C TRP A 15 -2.48 -2.04 8.92
N ARG A 16 -1.33 -1.68 9.48
CA ARG A 16 -1.29 -1.22 10.88
C ARG A 16 -1.98 0.15 10.97
N ALA A 17 -2.32 0.55 12.20
CA ALA A 17 -2.86 1.88 12.44
C ALA A 17 -1.95 2.92 11.75
N PRO A 18 -2.51 3.82 10.91
CA PRO A 18 -1.71 4.78 10.17
C PRO A 18 -0.92 5.68 11.13
N GLU A 19 0.37 5.83 10.87
CA GLU A 19 1.20 6.85 11.54
C GLU A 19 0.87 8.25 10.98
N ASP A 20 1.19 9.31 11.72
CA ASP A 20 1.06 10.70 11.26
C ASP A 20 2.45 11.36 11.22
N PRO A 21 3.04 11.61 10.04
CA PRO A 21 2.46 11.42 8.71
C PRO A 21 2.44 9.95 8.23
N PRO A 22 1.49 9.56 7.37
CA PRO A 22 1.35 8.19 6.91
C PRO A 22 2.46 7.79 5.94
N ARG A 23 3.20 6.72 6.25
CA ARG A 23 4.21 6.14 5.36
C ARG A 23 3.62 5.47 4.12
N TRP A 24 2.50 4.75 4.30
CA TRP A 24 1.88 3.95 3.25
C TRP A 24 0.62 4.62 2.74
N VAL A 25 0.55 4.83 1.43
CA VAL A 25 -0.59 5.46 0.75
C VAL A 25 -1.10 4.51 -0.34
N VAL A 26 -2.42 4.39 -0.47
CA VAL A 26 -3.04 3.77 -1.65
C VAL A 26 -3.02 4.80 -2.77
N TRP A 27 -2.24 4.53 -3.82
CA TRP A 27 -2.14 5.40 -4.98
C TRP A 27 -2.99 4.85 -6.13
N ALA A 28 -4.09 5.53 -6.42
CA ALA A 28 -5.08 5.15 -7.42
C ALA A 28 -4.87 5.96 -8.72
N MET A 29 -4.01 5.46 -9.60
CA MET A 29 -3.77 6.06 -10.91
C MET A 29 -4.82 5.61 -11.95
N PRO A 30 -4.97 6.34 -13.07
CA PRO A 30 -5.75 5.85 -14.19
C PRO A 30 -5.24 4.49 -14.69
N GLY A 31 -6.04 3.44 -14.47
CA GLY A 31 -5.73 2.08 -14.94
C GLY A 31 -4.97 1.18 -13.96
N GLU A 32 -4.50 1.71 -12.82
CA GLU A 32 -3.72 0.94 -11.86
C GLU A 32 -3.91 1.48 -10.43
N THR A 33 -3.96 0.60 -9.44
CA THR A 33 -3.95 0.99 -8.03
C THR A 33 -2.87 0.22 -7.30
N LEU A 34 -1.95 0.93 -6.67
CA LEU A 34 -0.79 0.33 -6.01
C LEU A 34 -0.57 0.91 -4.62
N VAL A 35 0.26 0.25 -3.84
CA VAL A 35 0.68 0.73 -2.52
C VAL A 35 1.96 1.52 -2.69
N PHE A 36 2.01 2.75 -2.17
CA PHE A 36 3.16 3.62 -2.29
C PHE A 36 3.81 3.85 -0.93
N ASP A 37 5.14 3.73 -0.89
CA ASP A 37 5.96 4.11 0.26
C ASP A 37 6.38 5.59 0.09
N VAL A 38 5.80 6.47 0.89
CA VAL A 38 6.10 7.91 0.88
C VAL A 38 7.50 8.21 1.42
N GLU A 39 7.99 7.39 2.37
CA GLU A 39 9.31 7.55 2.97
C GLU A 39 10.41 7.26 1.95
N LEU A 40 10.29 6.12 1.26
CA LEU A 40 11.23 5.67 0.23
C LEU A 40 10.93 6.24 -1.17
N ASN A 41 9.77 6.87 -1.34
CA ASN A 41 9.31 7.47 -2.59
C ASN A 41 9.19 6.48 -3.76
N VAL A 42 8.72 5.25 -3.47
CA VAL A 42 8.61 4.16 -4.46
C VAL A 42 7.35 3.31 -4.23
N PRO A 43 6.82 2.64 -5.27
CA PRO A 43 5.82 1.59 -5.11
C PRO A 43 6.31 0.44 -4.23
N ALA A 44 5.47 -0.04 -3.32
CA ALA A 44 5.74 -1.24 -2.55
C ALA A 44 5.71 -2.47 -3.49
N PRO A 45 6.64 -3.42 -3.35
CA PRO A 45 6.77 -4.56 -4.26
C PRO A 45 5.76 -5.67 -3.93
N VAL A 46 4.48 -5.31 -3.86
CA VAL A 46 3.35 -6.23 -3.59
C VAL A 46 3.06 -7.01 -4.87
N ASP A 47 2.98 -8.33 -4.75
CA ASP A 47 2.58 -9.21 -5.86
C ASP A 47 1.13 -8.91 -6.30
N ASP A 48 0.89 -8.82 -7.61
CA ASP A 48 -0.42 -8.56 -8.21
C ASP A 48 -1.51 -9.53 -7.71
N ALA A 49 -1.16 -10.79 -7.42
CA ALA A 49 -2.10 -11.78 -6.89
C ALA A 49 -2.54 -11.49 -5.45
N LEU A 50 -1.73 -10.73 -4.69
CA LEU A 50 -2.00 -10.33 -3.30
C LEU A 50 -2.53 -8.90 -3.20
N LEU A 51 -2.24 -8.06 -4.19
CA LEU A 51 -2.55 -6.64 -4.22
C LEU A 51 -4.03 -6.32 -3.89
N PRO A 52 -5.05 -7.03 -4.43
CA PRO A 52 -6.45 -6.75 -4.08
C PRO A 52 -6.76 -6.90 -2.59
N GLU A 53 -6.18 -7.92 -1.94
CA GLU A 53 -6.39 -8.18 -0.51
C GLU A 53 -5.60 -7.20 0.36
N VAL A 54 -4.38 -6.84 -0.05
CA VAL A 54 -3.58 -5.80 0.60
C VAL A 54 -4.33 -4.46 0.59
N LEU A 55 -4.82 -4.03 -0.59
CA LEU A 55 -5.58 -2.79 -0.74
C LEU A 55 -6.86 -2.80 0.12
N ARG A 56 -7.59 -3.93 0.15
CA ARG A 56 -8.77 -4.08 1.00
C ARG A 56 -8.43 -3.89 2.48
N ARG A 57 -7.33 -4.47 2.96
CA ARG A 57 -6.91 -4.36 4.36
C ARG A 57 -6.41 -2.96 4.70
N MET A 58 -5.65 -2.32 3.80
CA MET A 58 -5.20 -0.94 3.98
C MET A 58 -6.37 0.02 4.11
N ARG A 59 -7.37 -0.08 3.22
CA ARG A 59 -8.60 0.72 3.29
C ARG A 59 -9.36 0.48 4.58
N ALA A 60 -9.47 -0.77 5.01
CA ALA A 60 -10.11 -1.11 6.29
C ALA A 60 -9.36 -0.55 7.52
N ALA A 61 -8.03 -0.38 7.41
CA ALA A 61 -7.20 0.24 8.44
C ALA A 61 -7.22 1.79 8.38
N GLY A 62 -7.88 2.39 7.39
CA GLY A 62 -7.93 3.84 7.22
C GLY A 62 -6.69 4.44 6.56
N ALA A 63 -5.94 3.65 5.77
CA ALA A 63 -4.84 4.18 4.98
C ALA A 63 -5.35 5.27 4.02
N PRO A 64 -4.60 6.39 3.86
CA PRO A 64 -4.95 7.43 2.91
C PRO A 64 -4.95 6.88 1.48
N GLU A 65 -5.89 7.35 0.67
CA GLU A 65 -6.04 7.01 -0.75
C GLU A 65 -6.04 8.29 -1.58
N SER A 66 -5.24 8.34 -2.63
CA SER A 66 -5.03 9.51 -3.48
C SER A 66 -4.80 9.11 -4.92
N ASP A 67 -5.25 9.93 -5.87
CA ASP A 67 -4.94 9.82 -7.30
C ASP A 67 -3.73 10.68 -7.70
N ALA A 68 -3.49 11.76 -6.96
CA ALA A 68 -2.27 12.56 -7.06
C ALA A 68 -1.06 11.77 -6.57
N TYR A 69 0.11 12.05 -7.18
CA TYR A 69 1.39 11.45 -6.79
C TYR A 69 1.67 11.71 -5.30
N PRO A 70 1.71 10.66 -4.46
CA PRO A 70 1.84 10.80 -3.00
C PRO A 70 3.29 10.99 -2.55
N GLY A 71 4.24 10.90 -3.48
CA GLY A 71 5.65 11.08 -3.22
C GLY A 71 6.06 12.53 -2.99
N ARG A 72 7.32 12.71 -2.64
CA ARG A 72 7.95 14.04 -2.58
C ARG A 72 8.39 14.46 -3.97
N ALA A 73 8.24 15.74 -4.30
CA ALA A 73 8.82 16.29 -5.52
C ALA A 73 10.33 16.02 -5.53
N CYS A 74 10.86 15.52 -6.65
CA CYS A 74 12.31 15.45 -6.83
C CYS A 74 12.87 16.87 -6.80
N ALA A 75 13.85 17.09 -5.92
CA ALA A 75 14.64 18.33 -5.89
C ALA A 75 15.79 18.25 -6.90
#